data_AF-A0A397SA67-F1
#
_entry.id   AF-A0A397SA67-F1
#
_cell.length_a   1.000
_cell.length_b   1.000
_cell.length_c   1.000
_cell.angle_alpha   90.00
_cell.angle_beta   90.00
_cell.angle_gamma   90.00
#
_symmetry.space_group_name_H-M   'P 1'
#
loop_
_entity.id
_entity.type
_entity.pdbx_description
1 polymer ?
#
loop_
_entity_poly.entity_id
_entity_poly.type
_entity_poly.pdbx_seq_one_letter_code
_entity_poly.pdbx_strand_id
1 'polypeptide(L)'
;MVNAQEWLDRNYPKETRSNIIELNISKAYNTPVNEYLNGSLKLEGFINLKELDCCRNNITSLDVDDNINLKKLKCSSNKLSVLKFEKLSKLKELGCESNQLIELNLNPCKNLENLNCYGNKLTNLKINNLTKLESLRCNYNKLTNLDLSNCPSLSEVNCCNNKLKGIKLPLENEKLEKLDLNNNNFSNQDLSIFGRFINLKELDIGNDECNGRKYNRFYGSLEPLKTLTKLRTLEINNTDIENGLEYLSDSVEEVGCSTSIRKQCGVKKIQEKLSTFVSFDDDCYFTCKLKLWKEMNKLEERNNQLQKNFEEERSICISLQKQINNYFQTNLQLQNDLQQVNKEKQQLQQTLSNIQLQNLTQQLISSQSEINQQSSVFEEEKRQLQKQIEELKKILDDAQKKSTDSHSLQKEELDSFEVISQEGLE
;
A
#
# COMPACT_ATOMS: atom_id res chain seq x y z
N MET A 1 -22.27 -13.78 64.54
CA MET A 1 -21.38 -12.65 64.26
C MET A 1 -20.92 -12.12 65.59
N VAL A 2 -19.68 -11.65 65.68
CA VAL A 2 -19.09 -11.09 66.91
C VAL A 2 -18.91 -9.58 66.70
N ASN A 3 -19.16 -8.75 67.71
CA ASN A 3 -18.86 -7.32 67.61
C ASN A 3 -17.36 -7.12 67.37
N ALA A 4 -17.01 -6.41 66.30
CA ALA A 4 -15.63 -6.21 65.86
C ALA A 4 -14.78 -5.49 66.91
N GLN A 5 -15.36 -4.50 67.61
CA GLN A 5 -14.65 -3.77 68.65
C GLN A 5 -14.46 -4.61 69.91
N GLU A 6 -15.50 -5.30 70.40
CA GLU A 6 -15.40 -6.19 71.57
C GLU A 6 -14.39 -7.34 71.33
N TRP A 7 -14.32 -7.85 70.10
CA TRP A 7 -13.31 -8.83 69.70
C TRP A 7 -11.92 -8.21 69.69
N LEU A 8 -11.73 -7.02 69.11
CA LEU A 8 -10.45 -6.32 69.08
C LEU A 8 -9.94 -6.00 70.49
N ASP A 9 -10.81 -5.47 71.36
CA ASP A 9 -10.48 -5.08 72.73
C ASP A 9 -10.14 -6.31 73.60
N ARG A 10 -10.77 -7.46 73.36
CA ARG A 10 -10.47 -8.73 74.07
C ARG A 10 -9.16 -9.37 73.63
N ASN A 11 -8.85 -9.36 72.33
CA ASN A 11 -7.64 -10.02 71.80
C ASN A 11 -6.42 -9.09 71.80
N TYR A 12 -6.64 -7.77 71.76
CA TYR A 12 -5.61 -6.73 71.76
C TYR A 12 -5.99 -5.62 72.77
N PRO A 13 -5.76 -5.84 74.08
CA PRO A 13 -5.88 -4.80 75.12
C PRO A 13 -5.07 -3.55 74.76
N LYS A 14 -5.50 -2.36 75.20
CA LYS A 14 -4.94 -1.07 74.72
C LYS A 14 -3.43 -0.95 74.94
N GLU A 15 -2.93 -1.60 75.98
CA GLU A 15 -1.54 -1.62 76.43
C GLU A 15 -0.60 -2.35 75.45
N THR A 16 -1.12 -3.26 74.62
CA THR A 16 -0.32 -4.08 73.69
C THR A 16 -0.28 -3.54 72.26
N ARG A 17 -1.23 -2.67 71.89
CA ARG A 17 -1.49 -2.21 70.50
C ARG A 17 -0.32 -1.47 69.87
N SER A 18 0.45 -0.74 70.66
CA SER A 18 1.64 -0.01 70.22
C SER A 18 2.74 -0.92 69.68
N ASN A 19 2.76 -2.20 70.05
CA ASN A 19 3.73 -3.19 69.58
C ASN A 19 3.30 -3.88 68.27
N ILE A 20 2.05 -3.70 67.83
CA ILE A 20 1.50 -4.37 66.65
C ILE A 20 1.87 -3.59 65.39
N ILE A 21 2.69 -4.21 64.54
CA ILE A 21 3.14 -3.66 63.25
C ILE A 21 2.24 -4.12 62.10
N GLU A 22 1.67 -5.33 62.21
CA GLU A 22 0.82 -5.95 61.20
C GLU A 22 -0.36 -6.61 61.91
N LEU A 23 -1.58 -6.42 61.39
CA LEU A 23 -2.80 -6.99 61.97
C LEU A 23 -3.63 -7.65 60.88
N ASN A 24 -3.82 -8.96 61.00
CA ASN A 24 -4.71 -9.73 60.11
C ASN A 24 -5.87 -10.33 60.93
N ILE A 25 -7.07 -9.83 60.65
CA ILE A 25 -8.36 -10.28 61.20
C ILE A 25 -9.31 -10.70 60.08
N SER A 26 -8.77 -10.93 58.88
CA SER A 26 -9.51 -11.39 57.71
C SER A 26 -10.01 -12.82 57.89
N LYS A 27 -11.01 -13.20 57.10
CA LYS A 27 -11.63 -14.54 57.17
C LYS A 27 -11.50 -15.29 55.84
N ALA A 28 -11.54 -16.62 55.93
CA ALA A 28 -11.55 -17.50 54.76
C ALA A 28 -12.98 -17.59 54.17
N TYR A 29 -13.11 -17.95 52.90
CA TYR A 29 -14.43 -18.13 52.26
C TYR A 29 -15.30 -19.19 52.97
N ASN A 30 -14.67 -20.19 53.60
CA ASN A 30 -15.35 -21.28 54.30
C ASN A 30 -15.51 -21.02 55.81
N THR A 31 -15.19 -19.81 56.30
CA THR A 31 -15.36 -19.46 57.72
C THR A 31 -16.86 -19.41 58.08
N PRO A 32 -17.30 -20.08 59.16
CA PRO A 32 -18.67 -20.02 59.64
C PRO A 32 -19.19 -18.58 59.88
N VAL A 33 -20.41 -18.30 59.41
CA VAL A 33 -21.04 -16.95 59.42
C VAL A 33 -21.20 -16.37 60.84
N ASN A 34 -21.24 -17.24 61.86
CA ASN A 34 -21.27 -16.82 63.26
C ASN A 34 -19.94 -16.19 63.73
N GLU A 35 -18.80 -16.51 63.11
CA GLU A 35 -17.48 -15.95 63.45
C GLU A 35 -17.17 -14.60 62.79
N TYR A 36 -17.92 -14.18 61.77
CA TYR A 36 -17.65 -12.90 61.09
C TYR A 36 -17.80 -11.73 62.07
N LEU A 37 -16.81 -10.83 62.06
CA LEU A 37 -16.82 -9.61 62.85
C LEU A 37 -17.82 -8.61 62.26
N ASN A 38 -18.59 -7.90 63.09
CA ASN A 38 -19.61 -6.95 62.63
C ASN A 38 -19.60 -5.62 63.41
N GLY A 39 -20.33 -4.62 62.90
CA GLY A 39 -20.42 -3.31 63.52
C GLY A 39 -19.23 -2.40 63.17
N SER A 40 -18.87 -1.51 64.10
CA SER A 40 -17.74 -0.59 63.94
C SER A 40 -16.44 -1.21 64.45
N LEU A 41 -15.33 -0.90 63.78
CA LEU A 41 -13.97 -1.27 64.17
C LEU A 41 -13.09 -0.02 64.20
N LYS A 42 -12.49 0.28 65.36
CA LYS A 42 -11.57 1.41 65.58
C LYS A 42 -10.18 0.92 65.98
N LEU A 43 -9.16 1.35 65.26
CA LEU A 43 -7.76 0.95 65.47
C LEU A 43 -6.99 1.96 66.37
N GLU A 44 -7.70 2.58 67.31
CA GLU A 44 -7.15 3.45 68.36
C GLU A 44 -6.03 2.70 69.13
N GLY A 45 -4.87 3.34 69.27
CA GLY A 45 -3.68 2.81 69.95
C GLY A 45 -2.74 1.97 69.06
N PHE A 46 -3.14 1.54 67.87
CA PHE A 46 -2.29 0.81 66.91
C PHE A 46 -1.35 1.75 66.14
N ILE A 47 -0.57 2.58 66.86
CA ILE A 47 0.21 3.71 66.31
C ILE A 47 1.36 3.29 65.38
N ASN A 48 1.89 2.07 65.52
CA ASN A 48 2.98 1.53 64.73
C ASN A 48 2.53 0.61 63.58
N LEU A 49 1.22 0.46 63.39
CA LEU A 49 0.61 -0.40 62.38
C LEU A 49 0.98 0.07 60.96
N LYS A 50 1.52 -0.86 60.16
CA LYS A 50 1.93 -0.68 58.77
C LYS A 50 1.00 -1.42 57.82
N GLU A 51 0.48 -2.59 58.22
CA GLU A 51 -0.44 -3.37 57.40
C GLU A 51 -1.66 -3.82 58.20
N LEU A 52 -2.85 -3.63 57.62
CA LEU A 52 -4.13 -4.11 58.16
C LEU A 52 -4.85 -4.92 57.08
N ASP A 53 -5.20 -6.17 57.39
CA ASP A 53 -6.14 -6.96 56.61
C ASP A 53 -7.35 -7.36 57.48
N CYS A 54 -8.53 -6.90 57.09
CA CYS A 54 -9.81 -7.18 57.74
C CYS A 54 -10.87 -7.70 56.74
N CYS A 55 -10.43 -8.26 55.61
CA CYS A 55 -11.30 -8.73 54.53
C CYS A 55 -12.28 -9.83 54.94
N ARG A 56 -13.41 -9.92 54.23
CA ARG A 56 -14.46 -10.94 54.41
C ARG A 56 -15.11 -10.96 55.80
N ASN A 57 -15.44 -9.77 56.30
CA ASN A 57 -16.20 -9.60 57.54
C ASN A 57 -17.54 -8.88 57.26
N ASN A 58 -18.26 -8.50 58.32
CA ASN A 58 -19.50 -7.72 58.28
C ASN A 58 -19.30 -6.32 58.89
N ILE A 59 -18.08 -5.76 58.81
CA ILE A 59 -17.74 -4.45 59.37
C ILE A 59 -18.50 -3.36 58.59
N THR A 60 -19.21 -2.49 59.30
CA THR A 60 -20.04 -1.41 58.74
C THR A 60 -19.37 -0.03 58.80
N SER A 61 -18.38 0.12 59.69
CA SER A 61 -17.57 1.33 59.84
C SER A 61 -16.15 0.95 60.25
N LEU A 62 -15.16 1.54 59.59
CA LEU A 62 -13.74 1.33 59.86
C LEU A 62 -13.08 2.69 60.12
N ASP A 63 -12.40 2.81 61.25
CA ASP A 63 -11.72 4.01 61.72
C ASP A 63 -10.22 3.71 61.92
N VAL A 64 -9.38 4.40 61.14
CA VAL A 64 -7.93 4.16 61.01
C VAL A 64 -7.11 5.46 61.01
N ASP A 65 -7.71 6.60 61.38
CA ASP A 65 -7.04 7.91 61.22
C ASP A 65 -5.87 8.15 62.21
N ASP A 66 -5.74 7.32 63.25
CA ASP A 66 -4.56 7.29 64.12
C ASP A 66 -3.40 6.43 63.56
N ASN A 67 -3.66 5.56 62.58
CA ASN A 67 -2.67 4.63 62.03
C ASN A 67 -1.80 5.31 60.97
N ILE A 68 -1.21 6.48 61.29
CA ILE A 68 -0.42 7.33 60.37
C ILE A 68 0.82 6.63 59.75
N ASN A 69 1.15 5.43 60.20
CA ASN A 69 2.21 4.58 59.67
C ASN A 69 1.73 3.52 58.66
N LEU A 70 0.42 3.42 58.41
CA LEU A 70 -0.19 2.43 57.54
C LEU A 70 0.26 2.61 56.09
N LYS A 71 0.84 1.56 55.52
CA LYS A 71 1.27 1.40 54.13
C LYS A 71 0.30 0.57 53.31
N LYS A 72 -0.38 -0.39 53.93
CA LYS A 72 -1.27 -1.34 53.28
C LYS A 72 -2.58 -1.45 54.04
N LEU A 73 -3.70 -1.22 53.37
CA LEU A 73 -5.03 -1.43 53.92
C LEU A 73 -5.84 -2.37 53.03
N LYS A 74 -6.29 -3.48 53.60
CA LYS A 74 -7.20 -4.45 53.00
C LYS A 74 -8.45 -4.56 53.86
N CYS A 75 -9.59 -4.20 53.28
CA CYS A 75 -10.89 -4.15 53.95
C CYS A 75 -12.04 -4.64 53.06
N SER A 76 -11.72 -5.43 52.03
CA SER A 76 -12.69 -5.83 51.00
C SER A 76 -13.67 -6.91 51.46
N SER A 77 -14.79 -7.02 50.74
CA SER A 77 -15.91 -7.91 51.13
C SER A 77 -16.39 -7.61 52.55
N ASN A 78 -16.79 -6.37 52.78
CA ASN A 78 -17.35 -5.87 54.05
C ASN A 78 -18.64 -5.08 53.76
N LYS A 79 -19.15 -4.32 54.75
CA LYS A 79 -20.38 -3.52 54.64
C LYS A 79 -20.11 -2.03 54.82
N LEU A 80 -18.89 -1.56 54.54
CA LEU A 80 -18.50 -0.16 54.67
C LEU A 80 -19.30 0.72 53.70
N SER A 81 -20.02 1.71 54.22
CA SER A 81 -20.71 2.75 53.42
C SER A 81 -19.88 4.03 53.28
N VAL A 82 -18.95 4.26 54.20
CA VAL A 82 -18.00 5.37 54.25
C VAL A 82 -16.63 4.81 54.65
N LEU A 83 -15.58 5.31 54.00
CA LEU A 83 -14.19 5.08 54.39
C LEU A 83 -13.44 6.42 54.21
N LYS A 84 -12.77 6.87 55.27
CA LYS A 84 -12.07 8.16 55.31
C LYS A 84 -10.58 7.97 55.52
N PHE A 85 -9.82 8.95 55.04
CA PHE A 85 -8.37 9.05 55.20
C PHE A 85 -8.01 10.52 55.39
N GLU A 86 -7.87 10.97 56.63
CA GLU A 86 -7.43 12.35 56.91
C GLU A 86 -5.90 12.43 57.00
N LYS A 87 -5.25 11.39 57.53
CA LYS A 87 -3.80 11.43 57.86
C LYS A 87 -2.93 10.35 57.17
N LEU A 88 -3.51 9.43 56.39
CA LEU A 88 -2.80 8.27 55.82
C LEU A 88 -1.93 8.59 54.59
N SER A 89 -0.98 9.52 54.73
CA SER A 89 -0.07 9.96 53.67
C SER A 89 0.96 8.91 53.25
N LYS A 90 1.22 7.90 54.10
CA LYS A 90 2.16 6.78 53.85
C LYS A 90 1.52 5.56 53.16
N LEU A 91 0.21 5.59 52.93
CA LEU A 91 -0.53 4.49 52.29
C LEU A 91 -0.07 4.31 50.84
N LYS A 92 0.29 3.06 50.49
CA LYS A 92 0.77 2.61 49.17
C LYS A 92 -0.23 1.69 48.47
N GLU A 93 -0.90 0.82 49.22
CA GLU A 93 -1.87 -0.16 48.70
C GLU A 93 -3.20 -0.04 49.45
N LEU A 94 -4.30 0.11 48.71
CA LEU A 94 -5.66 0.09 49.25
C LEU A 94 -6.53 -0.92 48.48
N GLY A 95 -6.95 -1.99 49.17
CA GLY A 95 -8.04 -2.88 48.76
C GLY A 95 -9.30 -2.59 49.57
N CYS A 96 -10.32 -2.04 48.92
CA CYS A 96 -11.63 -1.74 49.52
C CYS A 96 -12.80 -2.25 48.67
N GLU A 97 -12.53 -3.20 47.77
CA GLU A 97 -13.50 -3.77 46.84
C GLU A 97 -14.65 -4.53 47.53
N SER A 98 -15.76 -4.75 46.82
CA SER A 98 -16.96 -5.43 47.34
C SER A 98 -17.46 -4.84 48.67
N ASN A 99 -17.69 -3.53 48.67
CA ASN A 99 -18.25 -2.76 49.80
C ASN A 99 -19.47 -1.94 49.33
N GLN A 100 -19.90 -0.94 50.11
CA GLN A 100 -21.07 -0.10 49.81
C GLN A 100 -20.72 1.39 49.68
N LEU A 101 -19.45 1.72 49.42
CA LEU A 101 -18.93 3.08 49.38
C LEU A 101 -19.61 3.92 48.28
N ILE A 102 -20.07 5.12 48.63
CA ILE A 102 -20.75 6.06 47.70
C ILE A 102 -19.80 7.15 47.19
N GLU A 103 -18.84 7.56 48.01
CA GLU A 103 -17.68 8.36 47.60
C GLU A 103 -16.40 7.82 48.22
N LEU A 104 -15.26 8.12 47.60
CA LEU A 104 -13.94 7.81 48.11
C LEU A 104 -13.00 9.00 47.86
N ASN A 105 -12.34 9.50 48.91
CA ASN A 105 -11.44 10.64 48.85
C ASN A 105 -10.03 10.24 49.26
N LEU A 106 -9.14 10.12 48.28
CA LEU A 106 -7.75 9.69 48.46
C LEU A 106 -6.77 10.85 48.31
N ASN A 107 -7.25 12.09 48.23
CA ASN A 107 -6.40 13.27 48.09
C ASN A 107 -5.27 13.36 49.16
N PRO A 108 -5.43 12.90 50.42
CA PRO A 108 -4.33 12.85 51.39
C PRO A 108 -3.31 11.70 51.19
N CYS A 109 -3.68 10.62 50.51
CA CYS A 109 -2.87 9.40 50.33
C CYS A 109 -1.83 9.56 49.20
N LYS A 110 -0.97 10.59 49.27
CA LYS A 110 -0.06 10.98 48.18
C LYS A 110 1.01 9.95 47.78
N ASN A 111 1.20 8.88 48.56
CA ASN A 111 2.10 7.77 48.21
C ASN A 111 1.37 6.52 47.68
N LEU A 112 0.07 6.62 47.36
CA LEU A 112 -0.71 5.48 46.86
C LEU A 112 -0.20 5.05 45.47
N GLU A 113 0.16 3.79 45.37
CA GLU A 113 0.73 3.13 44.20
C GLU A 113 -0.29 2.15 43.57
N ASN A 114 -1.14 1.53 44.39
CA ASN A 114 -2.17 0.58 43.95
C ASN A 114 -3.51 0.86 44.64
N LEU A 115 -4.58 0.98 43.83
CA LEU A 115 -5.97 1.14 44.30
C LEU A 115 -6.89 0.07 43.70
N ASN A 116 -7.54 -0.71 44.56
CA ASN A 116 -8.72 -1.49 44.21
C ASN A 116 -9.94 -1.01 45.00
N CYS A 117 -10.96 -0.57 44.25
CA CYS A 117 -12.27 -0.17 44.75
C CYS A 117 -13.43 -0.75 43.91
N TYR A 118 -13.16 -1.85 43.20
CA TYR A 118 -14.12 -2.65 42.44
C TYR A 118 -15.42 -2.93 43.22
N GLY A 119 -16.56 -3.04 42.52
CA GLY A 119 -17.78 -3.58 43.10
C GLY A 119 -18.32 -2.78 44.28
N ASN A 120 -18.37 -1.45 44.13
CA ASN A 120 -18.87 -0.50 45.13
C ASN A 120 -20.08 0.28 44.57
N LYS A 121 -20.46 1.37 45.22
CA LYS A 121 -21.57 2.25 44.79
C LYS A 121 -21.06 3.63 44.36
N LEU A 122 -19.76 3.78 44.08
CA LEU A 122 -19.08 5.06 43.95
C LEU A 122 -19.67 5.91 42.84
N THR A 123 -20.19 7.08 43.19
CA THR A 123 -20.54 8.15 42.23
C THR A 123 -19.45 9.20 42.11
N ASN A 124 -18.49 9.22 43.03
CA ASN A 124 -17.38 10.18 43.06
C ASN A 124 -16.10 9.51 43.61
N LEU A 125 -14.99 9.65 42.88
CA LEU A 125 -13.66 9.16 43.25
C LEU A 125 -12.67 10.32 43.12
N LYS A 126 -12.16 10.83 44.25
CA LYS A 126 -11.23 11.97 44.30
C LYS A 126 -9.80 11.43 44.48
N ILE A 127 -9.03 11.45 43.40
CA ILE A 127 -7.67 10.90 43.29
C ILE A 127 -6.68 11.95 42.74
N ASN A 128 -6.89 13.22 43.11
CA ASN A 128 -6.19 14.34 42.51
C ASN A 128 -4.72 14.34 42.95
N ASN A 129 -3.80 14.40 41.99
CA ASN A 129 -2.36 14.42 42.18
C ASN A 129 -1.84 13.18 42.94
N LEU A 130 -2.32 11.98 42.59
CA LEU A 130 -1.71 10.72 42.99
C LEU A 130 -0.61 10.33 41.98
N THR A 131 0.49 11.09 41.99
CA THR A 131 1.55 11.00 40.98
C THR A 131 2.31 9.67 40.98
N LYS A 132 2.16 8.86 42.03
CA LYS A 132 2.72 7.51 42.16
C LYS A 132 1.74 6.38 41.84
N LEU A 133 0.48 6.67 41.51
CA LEU A 133 -0.52 5.64 41.24
C LEU A 133 -0.16 4.90 39.94
N GLU A 134 0.08 3.59 40.03
CA GLU A 134 0.46 2.73 38.90
C GLU A 134 -0.73 1.85 38.47
N SER A 135 -1.47 1.25 39.42
CA SER A 135 -2.68 0.46 39.11
C SER A 135 -3.94 1.05 39.73
N LEU A 136 -4.97 1.23 38.90
CA LEU A 136 -6.31 1.70 39.28
C LEU A 136 -7.38 0.71 38.84
N ARG A 137 -8.07 0.08 39.80
CA ARG A 137 -9.26 -0.75 39.56
C ARG A 137 -10.46 -0.12 40.26
N CYS A 138 -11.39 0.42 39.47
CA CYS A 138 -12.60 1.11 39.94
C CYS A 138 -13.86 0.70 39.16
N ASN A 139 -13.80 -0.43 38.49
CA ASN A 139 -14.90 -1.03 37.73
C ASN A 139 -16.08 -1.49 38.60
N TYR A 140 -17.23 -1.72 37.96
CA TYR A 140 -18.50 -2.07 38.61
C TYR A 140 -18.87 -1.06 39.71
N ASN A 141 -19.00 0.20 39.29
CA ASN A 141 -19.33 1.34 40.13
C ASN A 141 -20.39 2.23 39.43
N LYS A 142 -20.51 3.51 39.82
CA LYS A 142 -21.51 4.45 39.30
C LYS A 142 -20.89 5.79 38.89
N LEU A 143 -19.59 5.81 38.63
CA LEU A 143 -18.82 7.01 38.28
C LEU A 143 -19.34 7.59 36.96
N THR A 144 -19.60 8.90 36.93
CA THR A 144 -20.08 9.61 35.72
C THR A 144 -18.99 10.40 35.01
N ASN A 145 -17.90 10.71 35.72
CA ASN A 145 -16.67 11.31 35.24
C ASN A 145 -15.51 10.70 36.03
N LEU A 146 -14.31 10.67 35.43
CA LEU A 146 -13.07 10.27 36.09
C LEU A 146 -11.93 11.18 35.60
N ASP A 147 -11.13 11.70 36.53
CA ASP A 147 -10.03 12.62 36.25
C ASP A 147 -8.70 11.99 36.67
N LEU A 148 -7.95 11.52 35.67
CA LEU A 148 -6.63 10.90 35.82
C LEU A 148 -5.51 11.83 35.31
N SER A 149 -5.82 13.08 34.96
CA SER A 149 -4.88 14.01 34.32
C SER A 149 -3.56 14.18 35.09
N ASN A 150 -3.62 14.14 36.42
CA ASN A 150 -2.49 14.31 37.32
C ASN A 150 -1.96 12.98 37.92
N CYS A 151 -2.13 11.87 37.19
CA CYS A 151 -1.66 10.52 37.55
C CYS A 151 -0.71 9.94 36.47
N PRO A 152 0.45 10.57 36.19
CA PRO A 152 1.33 10.18 35.08
C PRO A 152 2.01 8.82 35.23
N SER A 153 1.99 8.20 36.42
CA SER A 153 2.61 6.89 36.65
C SER A 153 1.74 5.68 36.28
N LEU A 154 0.48 5.88 35.85
CA LEU A 154 -0.47 4.81 35.60
C LEU A 154 0.01 3.85 34.50
N SER A 155 0.03 2.55 34.80
CA SER A 155 0.31 1.44 33.89
C SER A 155 -0.91 0.58 33.61
N GLU A 156 -1.79 0.36 34.60
CA GLU A 156 -3.09 -0.32 34.43
C GLU A 156 -4.25 0.56 34.91
N VAL A 157 -5.23 0.80 34.03
CA VAL A 157 -6.51 1.44 34.39
C VAL A 157 -7.65 0.52 33.98
N ASN A 158 -8.42 0.02 34.94
CA ASN A 158 -9.67 -0.66 34.70
C ASN A 158 -10.84 0.09 35.37
N CYS A 159 -11.76 0.59 34.55
CA CYS A 159 -12.94 1.32 35.00
C CYS A 159 -14.22 0.95 34.23
N CYS A 160 -14.28 -0.28 33.69
CA CYS A 160 -15.48 -0.81 33.04
C CYS A 160 -16.70 -0.87 33.96
N ASN A 161 -17.89 -1.06 33.37
CA ASN A 161 -19.15 -1.14 34.10
C ASN A 161 -19.34 0.04 35.07
N ASN A 162 -19.27 1.24 34.48
CA ASN A 162 -19.50 2.52 35.13
C ASN A 162 -20.51 3.34 34.30
N LYS A 163 -20.51 4.66 34.46
CA LYS A 163 -21.44 5.57 33.75
C LYS A 163 -20.68 6.76 33.16
N LEU A 164 -19.38 6.59 32.89
CA LEU A 164 -18.49 7.63 32.41
C LEU A 164 -19.00 8.19 31.10
N LYS A 165 -19.19 9.52 31.03
CA LYS A 165 -19.52 10.24 29.80
C LYS A 165 -18.30 10.73 29.04
N GLY A 166 -17.17 10.81 29.75
CA GLY A 166 -15.86 11.27 29.35
C GLY A 166 -14.85 10.90 30.44
N ILE A 167 -13.57 10.88 30.07
CA ILE A 167 -12.45 10.62 30.97
C ILE A 167 -11.34 11.62 30.62
N LYS A 168 -10.65 12.15 31.63
CA LYS A 168 -9.38 12.84 31.42
C LYS A 168 -8.26 11.87 31.73
N LEU A 169 -7.45 11.55 30.73
CA LEU A 169 -6.23 10.77 30.88
C LEU A 169 -5.03 11.73 31.11
N PRO A 170 -3.88 11.25 31.62
CA PRO A 170 -2.65 12.04 31.62
C PRO A 170 -2.31 12.56 30.22
N LEU A 171 -1.82 13.80 30.12
CA LEU A 171 -1.36 14.35 28.84
C LEU A 171 -0.07 13.67 28.38
N GLU A 172 0.83 13.44 29.34
CA GLU A 172 2.11 12.74 29.22
C GLU A 172 2.05 11.49 30.11
N ASN A 173 2.15 10.31 29.50
CA ASN A 173 2.29 9.04 30.21
C ASN A 173 2.93 8.02 29.24
N GLU A 174 4.10 7.50 29.63
CA GLU A 174 4.86 6.49 28.89
C GLU A 174 4.71 5.08 29.48
N LYS A 175 3.94 4.92 30.56
CA LYS A 175 3.76 3.65 31.29
C LYS A 175 2.46 2.91 30.99
N LEU A 176 1.43 3.56 30.43
CA LEU A 176 0.09 3.00 30.29
C LEU A 176 0.10 1.80 29.32
N GLU A 177 -0.02 0.60 29.87
CA GLU A 177 -0.03 -0.66 29.12
C GLU A 177 -1.46 -1.20 28.92
N LYS A 178 -2.39 -0.87 29.83
CA LYS A 178 -3.79 -1.37 29.76
C LYS A 178 -4.80 -0.30 30.11
N LEU A 179 -5.87 -0.20 29.32
CA LEU A 179 -6.97 0.73 29.52
C LEU A 179 -8.32 0.07 29.19
N ASP A 180 -9.04 -0.37 30.23
CA ASP A 180 -10.41 -0.90 30.11
C ASP A 180 -11.46 0.16 30.49
N LEU A 181 -12.27 0.49 29.49
CA LEU A 181 -13.39 1.44 29.49
C LEU A 181 -14.73 0.77 29.14
N ASN A 182 -14.81 -0.56 28.98
CA ASN A 182 -16.01 -1.25 28.49
C ASN A 182 -17.26 -0.92 29.32
N ASN A 183 -18.44 -0.98 28.69
CA ASN A 183 -19.74 -0.84 29.38
C ASN A 183 -19.87 0.48 30.18
N ASN A 184 -19.53 1.60 29.54
CA ASN A 184 -19.71 2.94 30.07
C ASN A 184 -20.81 3.71 29.29
N ASN A 185 -20.81 5.04 29.35
CA ASN A 185 -21.77 5.90 28.64
C ASN A 185 -21.02 6.99 27.85
N PHE A 186 -19.88 6.65 27.23
CA PHE A 186 -19.10 7.65 26.52
C PHE A 186 -19.92 8.29 25.40
N SER A 187 -19.94 9.62 25.38
CA SER A 187 -20.64 10.40 24.36
C SER A 187 -19.99 10.21 22.99
N ASN A 188 -20.65 10.63 21.90
CA ASN A 188 -20.08 10.55 20.56
C ASN A 188 -18.72 11.26 20.48
N GLN A 189 -17.65 10.50 20.27
CA GLN A 189 -16.27 10.97 20.10
C GLN A 189 -15.47 9.97 19.24
N ASP A 190 -14.31 10.40 18.75
CA ASP A 190 -13.38 9.54 18.02
C ASP A 190 -12.39 8.83 18.97
N LEU A 191 -11.32 8.27 18.41
CA LEU A 191 -10.25 7.58 19.16
C LEU A 191 -9.01 8.47 19.41
N SER A 192 -9.04 9.76 19.06
CA SER A 192 -7.88 10.66 19.09
C SER A 192 -7.31 10.89 20.50
N ILE A 193 -8.09 10.61 21.55
CA ILE A 193 -7.60 10.65 22.93
C ILE A 193 -6.55 9.54 23.22
N PHE A 194 -6.63 8.39 22.54
CA PHE A 194 -5.82 7.20 22.82
C PHE A 194 -4.49 7.15 22.07
N GLY A 195 -4.41 7.77 20.88
CA GLY A 195 -3.24 7.71 19.98
C GLY A 195 -1.90 8.26 20.52
N ARG A 196 -1.87 8.75 21.77
CA ARG A 196 -0.64 9.16 22.46
C ARG A 196 0.05 8.03 23.24
N PHE A 197 -0.68 6.99 23.64
CA PHE A 197 -0.20 5.98 24.59
C PHE A 197 0.57 4.85 23.88
N ILE A 198 1.70 5.16 23.25
CA ILE A 198 2.47 4.24 22.39
C ILE A 198 2.90 2.90 23.05
N ASN A 199 2.81 2.80 24.38
CA ASN A 199 3.12 1.58 25.14
C ASN A 199 1.89 0.73 25.49
N LEU A 200 0.69 1.14 25.08
CA LEU A 200 -0.57 0.43 25.30
C LEU A 200 -0.59 -0.91 24.57
N LYS A 201 -1.01 -1.96 25.27
CA LYS A 201 -1.11 -3.37 24.84
C LYS A 201 -2.56 -3.85 24.78
N GLU A 202 -3.44 -3.25 25.57
CA GLU A 202 -4.81 -3.67 25.84
C GLU A 202 -5.69 -2.40 25.86
N LEU A 203 -6.65 -2.28 24.93
CA LEU A 203 -7.54 -1.14 24.82
C LEU A 203 -8.99 -1.61 24.63
N ASP A 204 -9.76 -1.59 25.70
CA ASP A 204 -11.13 -2.09 25.70
C ASP A 204 -12.08 -0.90 25.81
N ILE A 205 -12.84 -0.64 24.75
CA ILE A 205 -13.75 0.51 24.61
C ILE A 205 -15.16 0.13 24.18
N GLY A 206 -15.42 -1.17 24.04
CA GLY A 206 -16.65 -1.79 23.58
C GLY A 206 -17.81 -1.77 24.58
N ASN A 207 -18.80 -2.59 24.24
CA ASN A 207 -20.04 -2.78 25.00
C ASN A 207 -20.44 -4.25 24.93
N ASP A 208 -20.25 -4.96 26.03
CA ASP A 208 -20.53 -6.39 26.21
C ASP A 208 -21.74 -6.60 27.15
N GLU A 209 -22.24 -5.52 27.78
CA GLU A 209 -23.41 -5.54 28.66
C GLU A 209 -24.48 -4.51 28.25
N CYS A 210 -25.75 -4.92 28.39
CA CYS A 210 -26.92 -4.09 28.12
C CYS A 210 -27.27 -3.14 29.29
N ASN A 211 -26.33 -2.31 29.76
CA ASN A 211 -26.48 -1.49 30.97
C ASN A 211 -27.45 -0.27 30.84
N GLY A 212 -28.71 -0.55 30.52
CA GLY A 212 -29.81 0.42 30.47
C GLY A 212 -29.85 1.29 29.21
N ARG A 213 -29.51 0.71 28.05
CA ARG A 213 -29.31 1.41 26.75
C ARG A 213 -28.22 2.49 26.78
N LYS A 214 -27.30 2.38 27.74
CA LYS A 214 -26.09 3.20 27.85
C LYS A 214 -24.96 2.48 27.15
N TYR A 215 -24.24 3.21 26.33
CA TYR A 215 -23.20 2.67 25.46
C TYR A 215 -22.08 3.68 25.29
N ASN A 216 -20.89 3.16 25.06
CA ASN A 216 -19.74 3.87 24.53
C ASN A 216 -19.97 4.15 23.03
N ARG A 217 -20.11 5.43 22.68
CA ARG A 217 -20.37 5.91 21.32
C ARG A 217 -19.12 6.36 20.59
N PHE A 218 -18.04 5.60 20.72
CA PHE A 218 -16.86 5.77 19.87
C PHE A 218 -17.24 5.55 18.41
N TYR A 219 -16.82 6.47 17.53
CA TYR A 219 -17.16 6.45 16.10
C TYR A 219 -15.96 6.76 15.20
N GLY A 220 -16.12 6.55 13.89
CA GLY A 220 -15.15 6.95 12.88
C GLY A 220 -14.25 5.80 12.45
N SER A 221 -12.94 6.04 12.39
CA SER A 221 -11.94 5.06 11.97
C SER A 221 -11.05 4.62 13.13
N LEU A 222 -10.36 3.49 12.94
CA LEU A 222 -9.25 3.05 13.79
C LEU A 222 -7.92 3.80 13.51
N GLU A 223 -7.90 4.77 12.57
CA GLU A 223 -6.70 5.54 12.22
C GLU A 223 -6.00 6.19 13.44
N PRO A 224 -6.70 6.76 14.44
CA PRO A 224 -6.02 7.38 15.58
C PRO A 224 -5.22 6.39 16.44
N LEU A 225 -5.36 5.07 16.23
CA LEU A 225 -4.58 4.03 16.90
C LEU A 225 -3.29 3.65 16.14
N LYS A 226 -2.99 4.24 14.97
CA LYS A 226 -1.85 3.87 14.11
C LYS A 226 -0.46 3.98 14.75
N THR A 227 -0.35 4.74 15.84
CA THR A 227 0.85 4.93 16.65
C THR A 227 1.06 3.84 17.71
N LEU A 228 0.05 3.00 17.99
CA LEU A 228 0.05 2.03 19.08
C LEU A 228 0.74 0.72 18.67
N THR A 229 2.04 0.80 18.38
CA THR A 229 2.88 -0.31 17.87
C THR A 229 3.15 -1.45 18.87
N LYS A 230 2.54 -1.39 20.06
CA LYS A 230 2.56 -2.45 21.08
C LYS A 230 1.17 -3.01 21.40
N LEU A 231 0.11 -2.49 20.75
CA LEU A 231 -1.26 -2.93 20.96
C LEU A 231 -1.42 -4.40 20.52
N ARG A 232 -1.98 -5.24 21.39
CA ARG A 232 -2.21 -6.67 21.16
C ARG A 232 -3.70 -6.99 21.11
N THR A 233 -4.47 -6.47 22.07
CA THR A 233 -5.92 -6.71 22.19
C THR A 233 -6.68 -5.40 22.11
N LEU A 234 -7.79 -5.39 21.38
CA LEU A 234 -8.61 -4.21 21.08
C LEU A 234 -10.11 -4.58 21.05
N GLU A 235 -10.80 -4.42 22.18
CA GLU A 235 -12.24 -4.69 22.24
C GLU A 235 -13.06 -3.46 21.80
N ILE A 236 -13.64 -3.55 20.60
CA ILE A 236 -14.50 -2.53 19.97
C ILE A 236 -15.95 -3.02 19.80
N ASN A 237 -16.35 -4.06 20.55
CA ASN A 237 -17.68 -4.65 20.53
C ASN A 237 -18.80 -3.60 20.58
N ASN A 238 -19.76 -3.73 19.68
CA ASN A 238 -20.97 -2.92 19.62
C ASN A 238 -20.73 -1.38 19.54
N THR A 239 -19.55 -0.92 19.11
CA THR A 239 -19.23 0.52 18.90
C THR A 239 -19.69 1.04 17.54
N ASP A 240 -19.60 2.36 17.31
CA ASP A 240 -19.95 3.01 16.04
C ASP A 240 -18.73 3.32 15.15
N ILE A 241 -17.61 2.60 15.36
CA ILE A 241 -16.38 2.65 14.55
C ILE A 241 -16.58 1.83 13.27
N GLU A 242 -16.24 2.36 12.10
CA GLU A 242 -16.68 1.80 10.80
C GLU A 242 -15.58 1.18 9.92
N ASN A 243 -14.31 1.59 10.09
CA ASN A 243 -13.20 1.23 9.19
C ASN A 243 -11.82 1.47 9.86
N GLY A 244 -10.72 1.28 9.11
CA GLY A 244 -9.36 1.56 9.59
C GLY A 244 -8.56 0.36 10.09
N LEU A 245 -8.98 -0.89 9.81
CA LEU A 245 -8.20 -2.10 10.13
C LEU A 245 -6.78 -2.04 9.54
N GLU A 246 -6.65 -1.39 8.38
CA GLU A 246 -5.43 -1.04 7.66
C GLU A 246 -4.42 -0.21 8.48
N TYR A 247 -4.88 0.50 9.52
CA TYR A 247 -4.04 1.29 10.41
C TYR A 247 -3.61 0.55 11.69
N LEU A 248 -4.16 -0.64 11.96
CA LEU A 248 -3.75 -1.44 13.12
C LEU A 248 -2.35 -2.00 12.93
N SER A 249 -1.51 -1.91 13.95
CA SER A 249 -0.16 -2.47 13.92
C SER A 249 -0.15 -4.00 13.73
N ASP A 250 0.93 -4.55 13.19
CA ASP A 250 1.15 -6.01 13.11
C ASP A 250 1.42 -6.64 14.50
N SER A 251 1.54 -5.83 15.55
CA SER A 251 1.48 -6.28 16.94
C SER A 251 0.09 -6.72 17.39
N VAL A 252 -0.99 -6.32 16.68
CA VAL A 252 -2.36 -6.62 17.11
C VAL A 252 -2.65 -8.09 16.88
N GLU A 253 -2.85 -8.80 17.99
CA GLU A 253 -3.15 -10.22 18.05
C GLU A 253 -4.66 -10.46 17.95
N GLU A 254 -5.49 -9.64 18.60
CA GLU A 254 -6.93 -9.87 18.80
C GLU A 254 -7.76 -8.57 18.68
N VAL A 255 -8.95 -8.67 18.08
CA VAL A 255 -9.90 -7.54 17.91
C VAL A 255 -11.35 -8.02 18.00
N GLY A 256 -11.97 -7.91 19.17
CA GLY A 256 -13.41 -8.14 19.33
C GLY A 256 -14.24 -7.06 18.65
N CYS A 257 -15.08 -7.46 17.70
CA CYS A 257 -15.97 -6.59 16.95
C CYS A 257 -17.41 -7.14 16.86
N SER A 258 -17.87 -7.83 17.92
CA SER A 258 -19.21 -8.42 17.97
C SER A 258 -20.31 -7.35 17.93
N THR A 259 -21.41 -7.65 17.24
CA THR A 259 -22.60 -6.78 17.12
C THR A 259 -23.84 -7.33 17.85
N SER A 260 -23.63 -8.30 18.75
CA SER A 260 -24.67 -9.06 19.45
C SER A 260 -25.73 -8.19 20.14
N ILE A 261 -25.30 -7.08 20.75
CA ILE A 261 -26.14 -6.16 21.52
C ILE A 261 -26.68 -5.02 20.65
N ARG A 262 -25.91 -4.57 19.66
CA ARG A 262 -26.24 -3.43 18.78
C ARG A 262 -26.15 -3.83 17.30
N LYS A 263 -27.13 -4.58 16.82
CA LYS A 263 -27.23 -5.10 15.43
C LYS A 263 -27.15 -4.08 14.28
N GLN A 264 -27.14 -2.77 14.57
CA GLN A 264 -27.03 -1.66 13.62
C GLN A 264 -25.96 -0.62 14.05
N CYS A 265 -24.95 -1.03 14.81
CA CYS A 265 -23.80 -0.17 15.13
C CYS A 265 -22.75 -0.18 14.01
N GLY A 266 -21.92 0.86 13.97
CA GLY A 266 -20.87 1.04 12.95
C GLY A 266 -19.90 -0.15 12.84
N VAL A 267 -19.54 -0.80 13.96
CA VAL A 267 -18.56 -1.91 13.97
C VAL A 267 -19.02 -3.12 13.18
N LYS A 268 -20.32 -3.20 12.85
CA LYS A 268 -20.85 -4.17 11.89
C LYS A 268 -20.10 -4.13 10.54
N LYS A 269 -19.67 -2.95 10.04
CA LYS A 269 -18.90 -2.83 8.80
C LYS A 269 -17.51 -3.50 8.88
N ILE A 270 -16.91 -3.46 10.07
CA ILE A 270 -15.64 -4.16 10.38
C ILE A 270 -15.90 -5.66 10.53
N GLN A 271 -16.95 -6.05 11.25
CA GLN A 271 -17.35 -7.44 11.43
C GLN A 271 -17.66 -8.13 10.09
N GLU A 272 -18.43 -7.48 9.20
CA GLU A 272 -18.74 -7.97 7.85
C GLU A 272 -17.45 -8.14 7.03
N LYS A 273 -16.54 -7.15 7.03
CA LYS A 273 -15.21 -7.24 6.40
C LYS A 273 -14.34 -8.38 6.94
N LEU A 274 -14.44 -8.75 8.22
CA LEU A 274 -13.69 -9.87 8.78
C LEU A 274 -14.41 -11.23 8.61
N SER A 275 -15.73 -11.22 8.42
CA SER A 275 -16.55 -12.42 8.28
C SER A 275 -16.33 -13.15 6.95
N THR A 276 -16.01 -12.43 5.88
CA THR A 276 -15.77 -13.00 4.53
C THR A 276 -14.52 -13.88 4.44
N PHE A 277 -13.73 -14.01 5.51
CA PHE A 277 -12.44 -14.71 5.51
C PHE A 277 -12.48 -16.11 6.13
N VAL A 278 -13.48 -16.44 6.97
CA VAL A 278 -13.66 -17.80 7.56
C VAL A 278 -15.15 -18.07 7.87
N SER A 279 -15.70 -19.18 7.36
CA SER A 279 -17.10 -19.58 7.47
C SER A 279 -17.43 -20.42 8.72
N PHE A 280 -17.03 -19.98 9.91
CA PHE A 280 -17.39 -20.63 11.18
C PHE A 280 -17.99 -19.61 12.17
N ASP A 281 -19.10 -20.01 12.80
CA ASP A 281 -20.04 -19.14 13.52
C ASP A 281 -19.59 -18.69 14.92
N ASP A 282 -18.42 -19.15 15.40
CA ASP A 282 -17.91 -18.76 16.72
C ASP A 282 -17.20 -17.39 16.71
N ASP A 283 -17.55 -16.55 17.71
CA ASP A 283 -16.88 -15.27 18.01
C ASP A 283 -15.40 -15.48 18.44
N CYS A 284 -14.98 -16.69 18.79
CA CYS A 284 -13.68 -17.01 19.43
C CYS A 284 -12.43 -16.98 18.51
N TYR A 285 -12.53 -16.40 17.30
CA TYR A 285 -11.48 -16.54 16.26
C TYR A 285 -11.13 -15.24 15.49
N PHE A 286 -11.43 -14.05 16.01
CA PHE A 286 -11.08 -12.78 15.36
C PHE A 286 -9.57 -12.62 15.09
N THR A 287 -8.72 -13.14 15.99
CA THR A 287 -7.25 -13.25 15.84
C THR A 287 -6.79 -13.86 14.52
N CYS A 288 -7.46 -14.92 14.05
CA CYS A 288 -7.15 -15.55 12.77
C CYS A 288 -7.71 -14.75 11.59
N LYS A 289 -8.92 -14.20 11.74
CA LYS A 289 -9.60 -13.40 10.71
C LYS A 289 -8.80 -12.13 10.36
N LEU A 290 -8.25 -11.41 11.35
CA LEU A 290 -7.41 -10.21 11.12
C LEU A 290 -6.12 -10.53 10.35
N LYS A 291 -5.42 -11.61 10.71
CA LYS A 291 -4.16 -12.00 10.07
C LYS A 291 -4.37 -12.41 8.62
N LEU A 292 -5.43 -13.16 8.32
CA LEU A 292 -5.82 -13.49 6.94
C LEU A 292 -6.22 -12.25 6.12
N TRP A 293 -6.97 -11.33 6.72
CA TRP A 293 -7.36 -10.06 6.09
C TRP A 293 -6.13 -9.23 5.67
N LYS A 294 -5.15 -9.08 6.58
CA LYS A 294 -3.90 -8.35 6.30
C LYS A 294 -3.09 -8.96 5.16
N GLU A 295 -2.92 -10.28 5.12
CA GLU A 295 -2.16 -10.93 4.05
C GLU A 295 -2.89 -10.90 2.70
N MET A 296 -4.21 -11.02 2.68
CA MET A 296 -4.98 -10.90 1.44
C MET A 296 -4.96 -9.48 0.86
N ASN A 297 -5.01 -8.43 1.68
CA ASN A 297 -4.83 -7.06 1.18
C ASN A 297 -3.45 -6.87 0.52
N LYS A 298 -2.37 -7.37 1.14
CA LYS A 298 -1.01 -7.33 0.56
C LYS A 298 -0.93 -8.07 -0.79
N LEU A 299 -1.70 -9.16 -0.95
CA LEU A 299 -1.82 -9.88 -2.22
C LEU A 299 -2.64 -9.11 -3.26
N GLU A 300 -3.72 -8.43 -2.86
CA GLU A 300 -4.56 -7.62 -3.73
C GLU A 300 -3.81 -6.38 -4.25
N GLU A 301 -3.11 -5.64 -3.38
CA GLU A 301 -2.22 -4.54 -3.75
C GLU A 301 -1.16 -4.99 -4.77
N ARG A 302 -0.52 -6.15 -4.51
CA ARG A 302 0.45 -6.74 -5.43
C ARG A 302 -0.17 -7.16 -6.76
N ASN A 303 -1.38 -7.70 -6.76
CA ASN A 303 -2.09 -8.07 -7.98
C ASN A 303 -2.46 -6.84 -8.83
N ASN A 304 -2.95 -5.77 -8.19
CA ASN A 304 -3.27 -4.51 -8.85
C ASN A 304 -2.02 -3.86 -9.49
N GLN A 305 -0.87 -3.91 -8.80
CA GLN A 305 0.40 -3.46 -9.36
C GLN A 305 0.86 -4.34 -10.55
N LEU A 306 0.69 -5.65 -10.49
CA LEU A 306 1.01 -6.56 -11.61
C LEU A 306 0.11 -6.31 -12.83
N GLN A 307 -1.19 -6.07 -12.62
CA GLN A 307 -2.10 -5.69 -13.71
C GLN A 307 -1.66 -4.38 -14.38
N LYS A 308 -1.30 -3.35 -13.59
CA LYS A 308 -0.78 -2.08 -14.14
C LYS A 308 0.47 -2.29 -14.99
N ASN A 309 1.43 -3.09 -14.52
CA ASN A 309 2.65 -3.41 -15.28
C ASN A 309 2.30 -4.11 -16.61
N PHE A 310 1.35 -5.04 -16.59
CA PHE A 310 0.90 -5.74 -17.81
C PHE A 310 0.19 -4.80 -18.80
N GLU A 311 -0.56 -3.81 -18.32
CA GLU A 311 -1.17 -2.79 -19.18
C GLU A 311 -0.13 -1.86 -19.82
N GLU A 312 0.94 -1.51 -19.08
CA GLU A 312 2.09 -0.76 -19.59
C GLU A 312 2.87 -1.57 -20.66
N GLU A 313 3.22 -2.83 -20.38
CA GLU A 313 3.86 -3.73 -21.34
C GLU A 313 3.00 -3.94 -22.61
N ARG A 314 1.69 -4.15 -22.44
CA ARG A 314 0.76 -4.29 -23.56
C ARG A 314 0.73 -3.04 -24.45
N SER A 315 0.81 -1.85 -23.86
CA SER A 315 0.89 -0.58 -24.59
C SER A 315 2.18 -0.47 -25.41
N ILE A 316 3.32 -0.89 -24.84
CA ILE A 316 4.60 -0.97 -25.55
C ILE A 316 4.50 -1.93 -26.75
N CYS A 317 3.94 -3.12 -26.55
CA CYS A 317 3.74 -4.10 -27.64
C CYS A 317 2.85 -3.56 -28.77
N ILE A 318 1.78 -2.81 -28.46
CA ILE A 318 0.93 -2.16 -29.48
C ILE A 318 1.71 -1.09 -30.25
N SER A 319 2.56 -0.31 -29.56
CA SER A 319 3.43 0.69 -30.20
C SER A 319 4.45 0.04 -31.14
N LEU A 320 5.11 -1.04 -30.71
CA LEU A 320 6.05 -1.80 -31.52
C LEU A 320 5.36 -2.45 -32.74
N GLN A 321 4.16 -3.02 -32.57
CA GLN A 321 3.40 -3.56 -33.70
C GLN A 321 3.07 -2.47 -34.73
N LYS A 322 2.74 -1.25 -34.29
CA LYS A 322 2.52 -0.11 -35.19
C LYS A 322 3.80 0.29 -35.93
N GLN A 323 4.95 0.28 -35.27
CA GLN A 323 6.24 0.53 -35.93
C GLN A 323 6.57 -0.56 -36.97
N ILE A 324 6.40 -1.84 -36.63
CA ILE A 324 6.60 -2.98 -37.54
C ILE A 324 5.70 -2.85 -38.77
N ASN A 325 4.42 -2.52 -38.58
CA ASN A 325 3.49 -2.31 -39.68
C ASN A 325 3.92 -1.14 -40.57
N ASN A 326 4.41 -0.03 -40.00
CA ASN A 326 4.96 1.08 -40.78
C ASN A 326 6.19 0.66 -41.59
N TYR A 327 7.14 -0.06 -41.00
CA TYR A 327 8.32 -0.58 -41.72
C TYR A 327 7.93 -1.51 -42.87
N PHE A 328 6.90 -2.34 -42.69
CA PHE A 328 6.38 -3.22 -43.74
C PHE A 328 5.79 -2.41 -44.92
N GLN A 329 5.00 -1.37 -44.64
CA GLN A 329 4.46 -0.49 -45.68
C GLN A 329 5.56 0.28 -46.42
N THR A 330 6.56 0.81 -45.72
CA THR A 330 7.72 1.47 -46.35
C THR A 330 8.51 0.49 -47.24
N ASN A 331 8.69 -0.77 -46.82
CA ASN A 331 9.36 -1.78 -47.62
C ASN A 331 8.56 -2.11 -48.90
N LEU A 332 7.23 -2.27 -48.79
CA LEU A 332 6.34 -2.48 -49.92
C LEU A 332 6.38 -1.31 -50.92
N GLN A 333 6.42 -0.07 -50.45
CA GLN A 333 6.58 1.10 -51.32
C GLN A 333 7.94 1.07 -52.05
N LEU A 334 9.04 0.81 -51.34
CA LEU A 334 10.37 0.72 -51.94
C LEU A 334 10.47 -0.42 -52.98
N GLN A 335 9.72 -1.51 -52.83
CA GLN A 335 9.62 -2.56 -53.85
C GLN A 335 8.87 -2.08 -55.10
N ASN A 336 7.79 -1.31 -54.95
CA ASN A 336 7.06 -0.71 -56.07
C ASN A 336 7.93 0.33 -56.82
N ASP A 337 8.62 1.20 -56.07
CA ASP A 337 9.54 2.19 -56.62
C ASP A 337 10.68 1.51 -57.41
N LEU A 338 11.25 0.43 -56.86
CA LEU A 338 12.28 -0.37 -57.52
C LEU A 338 11.75 -1.05 -58.80
N GLN A 339 10.50 -1.50 -58.84
CA GLN A 339 9.90 -2.03 -60.07
C GLN A 339 9.74 -0.93 -61.14
N GLN A 340 9.28 0.25 -60.75
CA GLN A 340 9.12 1.39 -61.67
C GLN A 340 10.48 1.87 -62.22
N VAL A 341 11.51 2.01 -61.38
CA VAL A 341 12.87 2.35 -61.83
C VAL A 341 13.45 1.30 -62.79
N ASN A 342 13.18 0.00 -62.55
CA ASN A 342 13.61 -1.04 -63.49
C ASN A 342 12.85 -0.99 -64.83
N LYS A 343 11.57 -0.60 -64.83
CA LYS A 343 10.78 -0.40 -66.06
C LYS A 343 11.25 0.81 -66.85
N GLU A 344 11.53 1.93 -66.19
CA GLU A 344 12.12 3.13 -66.81
C GLU A 344 13.51 2.83 -67.40
N LYS A 345 14.35 2.07 -66.67
CA LYS A 345 15.63 1.58 -67.17
C LYS A 345 15.48 0.74 -68.44
N GLN A 346 14.50 -0.17 -68.51
CA GLN A 346 14.22 -0.95 -69.73
C GLN A 346 13.78 -0.05 -70.90
N GLN A 347 12.92 0.95 -70.66
CA GLN A 347 12.50 1.91 -71.68
C GLN A 347 13.66 2.79 -72.19
N LEU A 348 14.56 3.23 -71.30
CA LEU A 348 15.77 3.96 -71.67
C LEU A 348 16.74 3.09 -72.48
N GLN A 349 16.88 1.80 -72.14
CA GLN A 349 17.69 0.85 -72.92
C GLN A 349 17.14 0.64 -74.33
N GLN A 350 15.81 0.52 -74.48
CA GLN A 350 15.16 0.44 -75.80
C GLN A 350 15.35 1.73 -76.61
N THR A 351 15.13 2.90 -75.98
CA THR A 351 15.33 4.21 -76.62
C THR A 351 16.77 4.40 -77.09
N LEU A 352 17.76 4.03 -76.27
CA LEU A 352 19.18 4.11 -76.63
C LEU A 352 19.50 3.23 -77.85
N SER A 353 18.98 1.99 -77.89
CA SER A 353 19.17 1.08 -79.03
C SER A 353 18.53 1.62 -80.32
N ASN A 354 17.34 2.22 -80.23
CA ASN A 354 16.69 2.87 -81.36
C ASN A 354 17.49 4.06 -81.90
N ILE A 355 18.05 4.90 -81.02
CA ILE A 355 18.91 6.04 -81.42
C ILE A 355 20.21 5.56 -82.08
N GLN A 356 20.82 4.49 -81.56
CA GLN A 356 22.00 3.87 -82.18
C GLN A 356 21.69 3.37 -83.60
N LEU A 357 20.53 2.72 -83.80
CA LEU A 357 20.10 2.23 -85.11
C LEU A 357 19.80 3.38 -86.10
N GLN A 358 19.18 4.47 -85.62
CA GLN A 358 18.92 5.67 -86.43
C GLN A 358 20.22 6.33 -86.89
N ASN A 359 21.18 6.54 -85.98
CA ASN A 359 22.48 7.12 -86.33
C ASN A 359 23.23 6.27 -87.37
N LEU A 360 23.23 4.94 -87.21
CA LEU A 360 23.87 4.03 -88.16
C LEU A 360 23.18 4.05 -89.53
N THR A 361 21.85 4.13 -89.55
CA THR A 361 21.06 4.26 -90.78
C THR A 361 21.37 5.57 -91.50
N GLN A 362 21.51 6.68 -90.77
CA GLN A 362 21.81 7.98 -91.35
C GLN A 362 23.24 8.05 -91.90
N GLN A 363 24.22 7.40 -91.25
CA GLN A 363 25.57 7.21 -91.80
C GLN A 363 25.56 6.40 -93.10
N LEU A 364 24.77 5.32 -93.16
CA LEU A 364 24.62 4.49 -94.36
C LEU A 364 24.04 5.31 -95.54
N ILE A 365 23.08 6.20 -95.27
CA ILE A 365 22.48 7.10 -96.27
C ILE A 365 23.51 8.11 -96.78
N SER A 366 24.34 8.71 -95.91
CA SER A 366 25.41 9.62 -96.38
C SER A 366 26.42 8.90 -97.27
N SER A 367 26.93 7.73 -96.88
CA SER A 367 27.89 6.99 -97.71
C SER A 367 27.28 6.48 -99.02
N GLN A 368 25.99 6.10 -99.03
CA GLN A 368 25.31 5.79 -100.29
C GLN A 368 25.17 7.02 -101.19
N SER A 369 24.96 8.22 -100.62
CA SER A 369 24.96 9.47 -101.38
C SER A 369 26.33 9.80 -101.98
N GLU A 370 27.41 9.59 -101.22
CA GLU A 370 28.80 9.75 -101.69
C GLU A 370 29.12 8.77 -102.83
N ILE A 371 28.76 7.49 -102.70
CA ILE A 371 28.91 6.46 -103.75
C ILE A 371 28.12 6.83 -105.01
N ASN A 372 26.88 7.32 -104.86
CA ASN A 372 26.06 7.76 -105.98
C ASN A 372 26.69 8.98 -106.70
N GLN A 373 27.25 9.92 -105.94
CA GLN A 373 27.94 11.09 -106.49
C GLN A 373 29.24 10.71 -107.22
N GLN A 374 30.05 9.81 -106.64
CA GLN A 374 31.23 9.25 -107.30
C GLN A 374 30.87 8.49 -108.59
N SER A 375 29.79 7.72 -108.57
CA SER A 375 29.27 7.01 -109.75
C SER A 375 28.82 7.98 -110.86
N SER A 376 28.22 9.12 -110.48
CA SER A 376 27.86 10.18 -111.43
C SER A 376 29.09 10.84 -112.06
N VAL A 377 30.15 11.10 -111.27
CA VAL A 377 31.43 11.61 -111.78
C VAL A 377 32.07 10.60 -112.72
N PHE A 378 32.10 9.31 -112.35
CA PHE A 378 32.67 8.25 -113.17
C PHE A 378 31.93 8.06 -114.50
N GLU A 379 30.60 8.13 -114.53
CA GLU A 379 29.84 8.12 -115.80
C GLU A 379 30.06 9.40 -116.64
N GLU A 380 30.39 10.53 -116.02
CA GLU A 380 30.74 11.76 -116.74
C GLU A 380 32.17 11.71 -117.32
N GLU A 381 33.16 11.22 -116.56
CA GLU A 381 34.52 10.93 -117.05
C GLU A 381 34.50 9.90 -118.18
N LYS A 382 33.73 8.81 -118.02
CA LYS A 382 33.48 7.80 -119.06
C LYS A 382 32.86 8.39 -120.32
N ARG A 383 31.95 9.37 -120.21
CA ARG A 383 31.43 10.13 -121.36
C ARG A 383 32.48 11.03 -122.00
N GLN A 384 33.40 11.61 -121.23
CA GLN A 384 34.53 12.38 -121.79
C GLN A 384 35.51 11.46 -122.54
N LEU A 385 35.86 10.32 -121.96
CA LEU A 385 36.66 9.28 -122.62
C LEU A 385 36.00 8.75 -123.89
N GLN A 386 34.68 8.52 -123.89
CA GLN A 386 33.94 8.16 -125.09
C GLN A 386 34.01 9.24 -126.18
N LYS A 387 33.92 10.53 -125.83
CA LYS A 387 34.12 11.64 -126.80
C LYS A 387 35.55 11.66 -127.34
N GLN A 388 36.56 11.49 -126.49
CA GLN A 388 37.97 11.44 -126.92
C GLN A 388 38.24 10.23 -127.83
N ILE A 389 37.64 9.07 -127.56
CA ILE A 389 37.69 7.91 -128.45
C ILE A 389 37.04 8.22 -129.80
N GLU A 390 35.90 8.92 -129.83
CA GLU A 390 35.24 9.31 -131.08
C GLU A 390 36.04 10.37 -131.87
N GLU A 391 36.72 11.30 -131.19
CA GLU A 391 37.66 12.23 -131.82
C GLU A 391 38.92 11.51 -132.35
N LEU A 392 39.46 10.53 -131.62
CA LEU A 392 40.59 9.71 -132.07
C LEU A 392 40.23 8.82 -133.26
N LYS A 393 39.02 8.22 -133.29
CA LYS A 393 38.49 7.56 -134.50
C LYS A 393 38.42 8.53 -135.67
N LYS A 394 37.91 9.75 -135.45
CA LYS A 394 37.79 10.76 -136.52
C LYS A 394 39.14 11.21 -137.06
N ILE A 395 40.15 11.33 -136.18
CA ILE A 395 41.55 11.57 -136.57
C ILE A 395 42.12 10.38 -137.36
N LEU A 396 41.76 9.15 -137.00
CA LEU A 396 42.14 7.93 -137.72
C LEU A 396 41.49 7.86 -139.12
N ASP A 397 40.20 8.19 -139.23
CA ASP A 397 39.47 8.29 -140.50
C ASP A 397 40.07 9.38 -141.42
N ASP A 398 40.41 10.54 -140.87
CA ASP A 398 41.07 11.63 -141.61
C ASP A 398 42.51 11.28 -141.99
N ALA A 399 43.21 10.44 -141.21
CA ALA A 399 44.50 9.87 -141.57
C ALA A 399 44.36 8.83 -142.71
N GLN A 400 43.35 7.98 -142.69
CA GLN A 400 43.05 7.03 -143.76
C GLN A 400 42.62 7.74 -145.06
N LYS A 401 41.91 8.87 -144.98
CA LYS A 401 41.66 9.75 -146.14
C LYS A 401 42.93 10.39 -146.69
N LYS A 402 43.84 10.87 -145.83
CA LYS A 402 45.14 11.38 -146.30
C LYS A 402 46.02 10.27 -146.89
N SER A 403 45.85 9.03 -146.44
CA SER A 403 46.53 7.85 -147.00
C SER A 403 46.03 7.43 -148.38
N THR A 404 44.88 7.91 -148.87
CA THR A 404 44.28 7.43 -150.13
C THR A 404 44.57 8.31 -151.35
N ASP A 405 44.97 9.58 -151.18
CA ASP A 405 45.25 10.51 -152.29
C ASP A 405 46.74 10.62 -152.70
N SER A 406 47.69 10.02 -151.97
CA SER A 406 49.13 10.15 -152.25
C SER A 406 49.91 8.84 -152.41
N HIS A 407 49.26 7.74 -152.77
CA HIS A 407 49.92 6.47 -153.14
C HIS A 407 49.60 6.01 -154.57
N SER A 408 49.75 6.92 -155.54
CA SER A 408 49.91 6.54 -156.95
C SER A 408 51.39 6.28 -157.29
N LEU A 409 52.07 5.43 -156.51
CA LEU A 409 53.38 4.79 -156.79
C LEU A 409 53.73 3.82 -155.63
N GLN A 410 54.17 2.58 -155.96
CA GLN A 410 54.92 1.59 -155.14
C GLN A 410 54.45 1.36 -153.68
N LYS A 411 53.82 0.25 -153.26
CA LYS A 411 53.74 -1.17 -153.68
C LYS A 411 55.01 -2.04 -153.45
N GLU A 412 54.83 -3.02 -152.56
CA GLU A 412 55.58 -4.29 -152.32
C GLU A 412 56.99 -4.27 -151.69
N GLU A 413 57.04 -4.63 -150.40
CA GLU A 413 57.72 -5.83 -149.80
C GLU A 413 57.09 -6.02 -148.38
N LEU A 414 56.38 -7.11 -148.06
CA LEU A 414 56.87 -8.44 -147.61
C LEU A 414 57.65 -8.39 -146.28
N ASP A 415 57.49 -9.23 -145.26
CA ASP A 415 56.52 -10.26 -144.81
C ASP A 415 57.20 -10.98 -143.61
N SER A 416 56.51 -11.31 -142.49
CA SER A 416 56.78 -12.51 -141.63
C SER A 416 56.14 -12.50 -140.22
N PHE A 417 55.45 -13.61 -139.88
CA PHE A 417 55.24 -14.32 -138.59
C PHE A 417 55.07 -13.54 -137.25
N GLU A 418 54.03 -13.70 -136.40
CA GLU A 418 53.23 -14.84 -135.87
C GLU A 418 53.64 -15.34 -134.44
N VAL A 419 52.64 -15.40 -133.53
CA VAL A 419 52.38 -16.45 -132.50
C VAL A 419 53.45 -16.69 -131.40
N ILE A 420 53.26 -16.31 -130.12
CA ILE A 420 52.71 -17.01 -128.89
C ILE A 420 52.81 -15.97 -127.72
N SER A 421 52.07 -15.88 -126.59
CA SER A 421 50.92 -16.54 -125.90
C SER A 421 49.90 -15.44 -125.46
N GLN A 422 48.88 -15.53 -124.57
CA GLN A 422 48.29 -16.47 -123.59
C GLN A 422 48.86 -16.55 -122.13
N GLU A 423 47.94 -16.60 -121.14
CA GLU A 423 48.09 -16.65 -119.64
C GLU A 423 48.75 -15.43 -118.96
N GLY A 424 48.35 -14.98 -117.75
CA GLY A 424 47.27 -15.43 -116.85
C GLY A 424 47.02 -14.49 -115.64
N LEU A 425 46.11 -14.91 -114.75
CA LEU A 425 45.65 -14.36 -113.45
C LEU A 425 46.78 -13.76 -112.56
N GLU A 426 46.54 -12.83 -111.62
CA GLU A 426 45.40 -12.68 -110.68
C GLU A 426 44.81 -11.25 -110.57
#